data_AF-A0A7I8V4D1-F1
#
_entry.id   AF-A0A7I8V4D1-F1
#
_cell.length_a   1.000
_cell.length_b   1.000
_cell.length_c   1.000
_cell.angle_alpha   90.00
_cell.angle_beta   90.00
_cell.angle_gamma   90.00
#
_symmetry.space_group_name_H-M   'P 1'
#
loop_
_entity.id
_entity.type
_entity.pdbx_description
1 polymer ?
#
loop_
_entity_poly.entity_id
_entity_poly.type
_entity_poly.pdbx_seq_one_letter_code
_entity_poly.pdbx_strand_id
1 'polypeptide(L)'
;MEADEIALELLSSLKKVTDIRNELNLCLDRGFNHISRSRYHRGFQFSRSLPQHTNLTLEPKNLISVDDCTSKFDLMKIDNTKEEDSNLRKRKTDKSTEEVNGKNPNNHNFDNNVYKYLGIALIPQELRFCQLEFEKATSLCCELASAQRQLQKFQEKYKELRNKSENKEE
;
A
#
# COMPACT_ATOMS: atom_id res chain seq x y z
N MET A 1 25.41 -32.02 5.62
CA MET A 1 25.94 -30.68 5.90
C MET A 1 25.27 -29.61 5.04
N GLU A 2 25.50 -29.53 3.73
CA GLU A 2 24.89 -28.47 2.89
C GLU A 2 23.34 -28.52 2.85
N ALA A 3 22.75 -29.71 2.86
CA ALA A 3 21.29 -29.89 2.92
C ALA A 3 20.71 -29.45 4.28
N ASP A 4 21.44 -29.69 5.38
CA ASP A 4 21.02 -29.33 6.74
C ASP A 4 21.03 -27.81 6.92
N GLU A 5 22.03 -27.13 6.36
CA GLU A 5 22.13 -25.67 6.36
C GLU A 5 20.94 -25.02 5.64
N ILE A 6 20.59 -25.52 4.45
CA ILE A 6 19.42 -25.03 3.69
C ILE A 6 18.10 -25.35 4.40
N ALA A 7 18.02 -26.50 5.09
CA ALA A 7 16.84 -26.82 5.90
C ALA A 7 16.66 -25.83 7.06
N LEU A 8 17.75 -25.41 7.72
CA LEU A 8 17.71 -24.38 8.77
C LEU A 8 17.31 -23.01 8.21
N GLU A 9 17.85 -22.60 7.05
CA GLU A 9 17.45 -21.36 6.37
C GLU A 9 15.97 -21.35 5.98
N LEU A 10 15.45 -22.50 5.54
CA LEU A 10 14.06 -22.68 5.19
C LEU A 10 13.14 -22.57 6.41
N LEU A 11 13.50 -23.18 7.55
CA LEU A 11 12.76 -23.04 8.81
C LEU A 11 12.76 -21.60 9.32
N SER A 12 13.90 -20.91 9.23
CA SER A 12 14.02 -19.49 9.57
C SER A 12 13.10 -18.62 8.69
N SER A 13 13.10 -18.88 7.38
CA SER A 13 12.25 -18.17 6.42
C SER A 13 10.75 -18.44 6.67
N LEU A 14 10.39 -19.68 7.02
CA LEU A 14 9.02 -20.05 7.35
C LEU A 14 8.52 -19.34 8.62
N LYS A 15 9.38 -19.25 9.64
CA LYS A 15 9.08 -18.49 10.86
C LYS A 15 8.81 -17.03 10.51
N LYS A 16 9.68 -16.40 9.72
CA LYS A 16 9.51 -15.01 9.27
C LYS A 16 8.19 -14.78 8.53
N VAL A 17 7.81 -15.67 7.61
CA VAL A 17 6.51 -15.62 6.91
C VAL A 17 5.34 -15.71 7.88
N THR A 18 5.46 -16.56 8.90
CA THR A 18 4.41 -16.74 9.92
C THR A 18 4.26 -15.49 10.78
N ASP A 19 5.36 -14.91 11.22
CA ASP A 19 5.37 -13.68 12.03
C ASP A 19 4.75 -12.51 11.27
N ILE A 20 5.14 -12.31 9.99
CA ILE A 20 4.56 -11.26 9.13
C ILE A 20 3.06 -11.49 8.93
N ARG A 21 2.62 -12.74 8.72
CA ARG A 21 1.19 -13.06 8.56
C ARG A 21 0.39 -12.73 9.82
N ASN A 22 0.94 -13.02 11.00
CA ASN A 22 0.29 -12.69 12.27
C ASN A 22 0.16 -11.17 12.44
N GLU A 23 1.21 -10.42 12.11
CA GLU A 23 1.15 -8.95 12.16
C GLU A 23 0.16 -8.37 11.15
N LEU A 24 0.10 -8.92 9.93
CA LEU A 24 -0.86 -8.53 8.90
C LEU A 24 -2.30 -8.73 9.39
N ASN A 25 -2.61 -9.90 9.96
CA ASN A 25 -3.94 -10.18 10.50
C ASN A 25 -4.33 -9.18 11.59
N LEU A 26 -3.41 -8.85 12.50
CA LEU A 26 -3.67 -7.84 13.54
C LEU A 26 -3.97 -6.46 12.95
N CYS A 27 -3.25 -6.04 11.90
CA CYS A 27 -3.51 -4.76 11.23
C CYS A 27 -4.87 -4.77 10.53
N LEU A 28 -5.22 -5.87 9.85
CA LEU A 28 -6.52 -6.03 9.20
C LEU A 28 -7.67 -5.99 10.21
N ASP A 29 -7.56 -6.74 11.32
CA ASP A 29 -8.58 -6.77 12.37
C ASP A 29 -8.80 -5.38 12.97
N ARG A 30 -7.72 -4.64 13.25
CA ARG A 30 -7.80 -3.24 13.72
C ARG A 30 -8.46 -2.35 12.68
N GLY A 31 -8.02 -2.42 11.41
CA GLY A 31 -8.60 -1.66 10.31
C GLY A 31 -10.10 -1.89 10.15
N PHE A 32 -10.55 -3.15 10.19
CA PHE A 32 -11.96 -3.50 10.12
C PHE A 32 -12.75 -3.05 11.36
N ASN A 33 -12.15 -3.08 12.55
CA ASN A 33 -12.75 -2.55 13.77
C ASN A 33 -12.99 -1.04 13.64
N HIS A 34 -11.98 -0.30 13.17
CA HIS A 34 -12.10 1.14 12.89
C HIS A 34 -13.18 1.47 11.85
N ILE A 35 -13.28 0.68 10.76
CA ILE A 35 -14.40 0.79 9.80
C ILE A 35 -15.74 0.62 10.51
N SER A 36 -15.86 -0.44 11.32
CA SER A 36 -17.10 -0.78 12.01
C SER A 36 -17.51 0.32 13.00
N ARG A 37 -16.56 0.85 13.78
CA ARG A 37 -16.79 2.02 14.65
C ARG A 37 -17.20 3.24 13.85
N SER A 38 -16.53 3.56 12.75
CA SER A 38 -16.91 4.69 11.91
C SER A 38 -18.33 4.54 11.35
N ARG A 39 -18.73 3.34 10.97
CA ARG A 39 -20.10 3.05 10.48
C ARG A 39 -21.12 3.21 11.60
N TYR A 40 -20.81 2.73 12.81
CA TYR A 40 -21.69 2.88 13.98
C TYR A 40 -21.96 4.36 14.30
N HIS A 41 -20.91 5.19 14.35
CA HIS A 41 -21.05 6.62 14.67
C HIS A 41 -21.80 7.43 13.59
N ARG A 42 -21.83 6.95 12.34
CA ARG A 42 -22.45 7.66 11.20
C ARG A 42 -23.79 7.11 10.77
N GLY A 43 -24.17 5.94 11.26
CA GLY A 43 -25.32 5.20 10.75
C GLY A 43 -25.12 4.71 9.31
N PHE A 44 -26.21 4.20 8.72
CA PHE A 44 -26.22 3.49 7.43
C PHE A 44 -25.85 4.39 6.21
N GLN A 45 -25.62 5.69 6.37
CA GLN A 45 -25.34 6.59 5.24
C GLN A 45 -23.97 6.36 4.57
N PHE A 46 -23.06 5.64 5.22
CA PHE A 46 -21.73 5.32 4.68
C PHE A 46 -21.70 4.07 3.76
N SER A 47 -22.85 3.39 3.58
CA SER A 47 -22.96 2.20 2.73
C SER A 47 -23.24 2.51 1.26
N ARG A 48 -23.24 3.78 0.85
CA ARG A 48 -23.14 4.10 -0.58
C ARG A 48 -21.75 3.62 -1.03
N SER A 49 -21.74 2.50 -1.73
CA SER A 49 -20.61 2.05 -2.54
C SER A 49 -19.94 3.24 -3.22
N LEU A 50 -18.62 3.18 -3.38
CA LEU A 50 -17.84 4.09 -4.23
C LEU A 50 -18.73 4.53 -5.40
N PRO A 51 -18.99 5.82 -5.63
CA PRO A 51 -19.92 6.24 -6.66
C PRO A 51 -19.45 5.67 -8.01
N GLN A 52 -20.09 4.57 -8.44
CA GLN A 52 -19.78 3.86 -9.69
C GLN A 52 -20.13 4.72 -10.93
N HIS A 53 -20.66 5.93 -10.72
CA HIS A 53 -21.19 6.81 -11.76
C HIS A 53 -20.48 8.16 -11.88
N THR A 54 -19.38 8.38 -11.15
CA THR A 54 -18.52 9.53 -11.41
C THR A 54 -17.38 9.08 -12.30
N ASN A 55 -17.10 9.82 -13.38
CA ASN A 55 -15.89 9.73 -14.21
C ASN A 55 -14.60 10.09 -13.41
N LEU A 56 -14.51 9.62 -12.17
CA LEU A 56 -13.38 9.78 -11.28
C LEU A 56 -12.42 8.63 -11.56
N THR A 57 -11.45 8.89 -12.42
CA THR A 57 -10.25 8.07 -12.52
C THR A 57 -9.50 8.21 -11.19
N LEU A 58 -9.72 7.28 -10.26
CA LEU A 58 -8.98 7.24 -9.01
C LEU A 58 -7.58 6.72 -9.33
N GLU A 59 -6.59 7.60 -9.24
CA GLU A 59 -5.20 7.18 -9.37
C GLU A 59 -4.78 6.37 -8.14
N PRO A 60 -4.05 5.26 -8.34
CA PRO A 60 -3.54 4.48 -7.22
C PRO A 60 -2.59 5.35 -6.40
N LYS A 61 -2.72 5.34 -5.06
CA LYS A 61 -1.78 6.04 -4.18
C LYS A 61 -0.45 5.28 -4.04
N ASN A 62 -0.51 3.96 -4.14
CA ASN A 62 0.64 3.08 -4.00
C ASN A 62 0.77 2.22 -5.26
N LEU A 63 2.00 2.15 -5.80
CA LEU A 63 2.40 1.20 -6.83
C LEU A 63 3.28 0.13 -6.22
N ILE A 64 3.20 -1.08 -6.76
CA ILE A 64 4.09 -2.19 -6.39
C ILE A 64 5.13 -2.31 -7.48
N SER A 65 6.39 -2.07 -7.14
CA SER A 65 7.51 -2.35 -8.03
C SER A 65 7.98 -3.78 -7.78
N VAL A 66 8.15 -4.54 -8.86
CA VAL A 66 8.67 -5.90 -8.83
C VAL A 66 10.05 -5.88 -9.45
N ASP A 67 11.04 -6.20 -8.63
CA ASP A 67 12.43 -6.23 -9.07
C ASP A 67 12.79 -7.69 -9.44
N ASP A 68 12.87 -7.97 -10.74
CA ASP A 68 13.00 -9.34 -11.27
C ASP A 68 14.26 -10.05 -10.78
N CYS A 69 15.32 -9.29 -10.51
CA CYS A 69 16.60 -9.81 -10.02
C CYS A 69 16.58 -10.15 -8.52
N THR A 70 15.90 -9.33 -7.69
CA THR A 70 15.99 -9.45 -6.23
C THR A 70 14.77 -10.13 -5.61
N SER A 71 13.70 -10.36 -6.38
CA SER A 71 12.45 -10.97 -5.88
C SER A 71 11.84 -10.22 -4.70
N LYS A 72 12.10 -8.91 -4.62
CA LYS A 72 11.52 -8.00 -3.64
C LYS A 72 10.36 -7.25 -4.28
N PHE A 73 9.31 -7.09 -3.49
CA PHE A 73 8.17 -6.24 -3.80
C PHE A 73 8.32 -4.99 -2.94
N ASP A 74 8.55 -3.85 -3.58
CA ASP A 74 8.67 -2.56 -2.89
C ASP A 74 7.43 -1.72 -3.12
N LEU A 75 6.91 -1.15 -2.03
CA LEU A 75 5.78 -0.22 -2.06
C LEU A 75 6.28 1.17 -2.42
N MET A 76 5.99 1.63 -3.63
CA MET A 76 6.27 3.00 -4.06
C MET A 76 5.05 3.88 -3.77
N LYS A 77 5.24 4.93 -2.96
CA LYS A 77 4.23 5.97 -2.80
C LYS A 77 4.32 6.91 -3.99
N ILE A 78 3.18 7.19 -4.61
CA ILE A 78 3.09 8.23 -5.64
C ILE A 78 2.95 9.56 -4.91
N ASP A 79 4.07 10.23 -4.69
CA ASP A 79 4.07 11.59 -4.15
C ASP A 79 3.69 12.58 -5.26
N ASN A 80 2.40 12.91 -5.37
CA ASN A 80 1.92 14.02 -6.19
C ASN A 80 2.21 15.41 -5.56
N THR A 81 3.11 15.48 -4.57
CA THR A 81 3.49 16.73 -3.91
C THR A 81 4.70 17.31 -4.60
N LYS A 82 4.46 18.22 -5.56
CA LYS A 82 5.44 19.29 -5.78
C LYS A 82 5.44 20.16 -4.53
N GLU A 83 6.60 20.30 -3.92
CA GLU A 83 6.90 21.29 -2.90
C GLU A 83 6.49 22.68 -3.42
N GLU A 84 5.42 23.26 -2.90
CA GLU A 84 5.25 24.71 -2.88
C GLU A 84 5.45 25.19 -1.44
N ASP A 85 6.70 25.09 -0.99
CA ASP A 85 7.18 25.89 0.12
C ASP A 85 7.47 27.30 -0.39
N SER A 86 6.50 28.18 -0.21
CA SER A 86 6.62 29.61 0.12
C SER A 86 5.46 30.39 -0.52
N ASN A 87 4.46 30.74 0.29
CA ASN A 87 4.04 32.13 0.42
C ASN A 87 2.97 32.26 1.52
N LEU A 88 3.48 32.56 2.71
CA LEU A 88 2.72 33.13 3.80
C LEU A 88 1.96 34.38 3.32
N ARG A 89 0.63 34.29 3.36
CA ARG A 89 -0.30 35.32 3.87
C ARG A 89 0.05 36.77 3.50
N LYS A 90 -0.47 37.28 2.37
CA LYS A 90 -0.73 38.72 2.20
C LYS A 90 -2.17 38.97 1.79
N ARG A 91 -2.89 39.64 2.68
CA ARG A 91 -4.24 40.19 2.47
C ARG A 91 -4.06 41.68 2.18
N LYS A 92 -4.42 42.15 0.97
CA LYS A 92 -5.16 43.41 0.71
C LYS A 92 -5.27 43.76 -0.79
N THR A 93 -6.52 44.01 -1.20
CA THR A 93 -7.06 45.04 -2.12
C THR A 93 -6.65 45.09 -3.61
N ASP A 94 -7.69 44.98 -4.44
CA ASP A 94 -7.96 45.53 -5.79
C ASP A 94 -6.85 46.28 -6.54
N LYS A 95 -6.52 45.79 -7.75
CA LYS A 95 -6.84 46.42 -9.05
C LYS A 95 -6.22 45.64 -10.23
N SER A 96 -7.04 45.54 -11.29
CA SER A 96 -6.79 45.19 -12.70
C SER A 96 -5.34 45.30 -13.22
N THR A 97 -4.86 44.29 -13.96
CA THR A 97 -4.64 44.35 -15.43
C THR A 97 -4.32 42.95 -15.99
N GLU A 98 -4.78 42.71 -17.21
CA GLU A 98 -4.60 41.52 -18.03
C GLU A 98 -3.12 41.28 -18.38
N GLU A 99 -2.63 40.05 -18.20
CA GLU A 99 -1.55 39.51 -19.02
C GLU A 99 -1.82 38.05 -19.37
N VAL A 100 -1.74 37.80 -20.67
CA VAL A 100 -1.92 36.53 -21.38
C VAL A 100 -0.78 35.58 -21.02
N ASN A 101 -1.08 34.39 -20.50
CA ASN A 101 -0.16 33.27 -20.65
C ASN A 101 -0.86 31.91 -20.65
N GLY A 102 -0.26 30.99 -21.42
CA GLY A 102 -0.87 29.80 -22.03
C GLY A 102 -1.80 28.95 -21.15
N LYS A 103 -3.02 28.75 -21.66
CA LYS A 103 -3.93 27.68 -21.23
C LYS A 103 -3.32 26.33 -21.61
N ASN A 104 -2.69 25.67 -20.65
CA ASN A 104 -2.39 24.24 -20.73
C ASN A 104 -3.63 23.49 -20.16
N PRO A 105 -4.42 22.75 -20.95
CA PRO A 105 -5.74 22.28 -20.52
C PRO A 105 -5.74 21.04 -19.60
N ASN A 106 -4.58 20.54 -19.15
CA ASN A 106 -4.51 19.24 -18.45
C ASN A 106 -4.02 19.26 -17.01
N ASN A 107 -3.99 20.41 -16.34
CA ASN A 107 -3.55 20.46 -14.94
C ASN A 107 -4.75 20.34 -13.98
N HIS A 108 -5.39 19.18 -13.97
CA HIS A 108 -6.27 18.84 -12.86
C HIS A 108 -5.40 18.45 -11.66
N ASN A 109 -5.18 19.41 -10.76
CA ASN A 109 -4.77 19.15 -9.39
C ASN A 109 -5.84 18.29 -8.71
N PHE A 110 -5.70 16.97 -8.83
CA PHE A 110 -6.50 16.03 -8.05
C PHE A 110 -5.92 15.98 -6.64
N ASP A 111 -6.65 16.61 -5.72
CA ASP A 111 -6.44 16.48 -4.29
C ASP A 111 -6.74 15.02 -3.93
N ASN A 112 -5.71 14.17 -3.79
CA ASN A 112 -5.79 12.69 -3.62
C ASN A 112 -6.61 12.22 -2.39
N ASN A 113 -7.29 13.12 -1.69
CA ASN A 113 -8.13 12.83 -0.56
C ASN A 113 -9.50 12.33 -1.02
N VAL A 114 -9.60 11.01 -1.25
CA VAL A 114 -10.81 10.28 -1.66
C VAL A 114 -12.05 10.67 -0.83
N TYR A 115 -11.88 11.06 0.43
CA TYR A 115 -12.99 11.47 1.30
C TYR A 115 -13.57 12.85 0.99
N LYS A 116 -12.78 13.76 0.38
CA LYS A 116 -13.28 15.07 -0.07
C LYS A 116 -14.33 14.89 -1.16
N TYR A 117 -14.14 13.88 -2.03
CA TYR A 117 -15.07 13.52 -3.10
C TYR A 117 -16.34 12.81 -2.61
N LEU A 118 -16.32 12.27 -1.38
CA LEU A 118 -17.50 11.65 -0.76
C LEU A 118 -18.40 12.66 -0.02
N GLY A 119 -18.16 13.97 -0.16
CA GLY A 119 -18.94 15.01 0.52
C GLY A 119 -18.76 15.03 2.04
N ILE A 120 -17.72 14.34 2.54
CA ILE A 120 -17.42 14.25 3.97
C ILE A 120 -16.59 15.48 4.34
N ALA A 121 -17.25 16.57 4.73
CA ALA A 121 -16.56 17.80 5.16
C ALA A 121 -15.70 17.60 6.43
N LEU A 122 -15.93 16.52 7.20
CA LEU A 122 -15.12 16.14 8.35
C LEU A 122 -14.87 14.63 8.36
N ILE A 123 -13.64 14.20 8.06
CA ILE A 123 -13.25 12.77 8.10
C ILE A 123 -13.24 12.32 9.57
N PRO A 124 -13.99 11.28 9.98
CA PRO A 124 -13.92 10.74 11.32
C PRO A 124 -12.51 10.29 11.61
N GLN A 125 -12.08 10.51 12.84
CA GLN A 125 -10.79 10.04 13.32
C GLN A 125 -10.61 8.53 13.11
N GLU A 126 -11.68 7.75 13.29
CA GLU A 126 -11.71 6.31 13.02
C GLU A 126 -11.39 5.96 11.56
N LEU A 127 -11.83 6.75 10.57
CA LEU A 127 -11.45 6.50 9.17
C LEU A 127 -9.98 6.80 8.91
N ARG A 128 -9.40 7.79 9.60
CA ARG A 128 -7.97 8.09 9.49
C ARG A 128 -7.13 6.95 10.06
N PHE A 129 -7.52 6.40 11.22
CA PHE A 129 -6.85 5.23 11.79
C PHE A 129 -7.01 4.00 10.91
N CYS A 130 -8.21 3.77 10.37
CA CYS A 130 -8.45 2.74 9.37
C CYS A 130 -7.50 2.86 8.16
N GLN A 131 -7.32 4.06 7.60
CA GLN A 131 -6.37 4.25 6.49
C GLN A 131 -4.94 3.89 6.87
N LEU A 132 -4.48 4.35 8.03
CA LEU A 132 -3.13 4.06 8.51
C LEU A 132 -2.92 2.55 8.69
N GLU A 133 -3.89 1.84 9.26
CA GLU A 133 -3.83 0.38 9.43
C GLU A 133 -3.81 -0.34 8.07
N PHE A 134 -4.59 0.10 7.08
CA PHE A 134 -4.56 -0.51 5.74
C PHE A 134 -3.33 -0.14 4.92
N GLU A 135 -2.77 1.06 5.09
CA GLU A 135 -1.48 1.43 4.50
C GLU A 135 -0.38 0.51 5.04
N LYS A 136 -0.36 0.29 6.37
CA LYS A 136 0.56 -0.67 7.01
C LYS A 136 0.31 -2.12 6.57
N ALA A 137 -0.96 -2.53 6.46
CA ALA A 137 -1.29 -3.85 5.94
C ALA A 137 -0.79 -4.03 4.49
N THR A 138 -0.85 -2.99 3.66
CA THR A 138 -0.37 -3.04 2.27
C THR A 138 1.15 -3.21 2.21
N SER A 139 1.91 -2.52 3.08
CA SER A 139 3.36 -2.73 3.15
C SER A 139 3.71 -4.13 3.64
N LEU A 140 3.01 -4.65 4.67
CA LEU A 140 3.17 -6.02 5.16
C LEU A 140 2.83 -7.07 4.09
N CYS A 141 1.85 -6.82 3.23
CA CYS A 141 1.56 -7.69 2.08
C CYS A 141 2.74 -7.77 1.09
N CYS A 142 3.42 -6.64 0.83
CA CYS A 142 4.60 -6.61 -0.04
C CYS A 142 5.77 -7.37 0.60
N GLU A 143 6.01 -7.17 1.90
CA GLU A 143 7.02 -7.91 2.65
C GLU A 143 6.72 -9.41 2.69
N LEU A 144 5.44 -9.79 2.90
CA LEU A 144 4.99 -11.17 2.90
C LEU A 144 5.21 -11.84 1.54
N ALA A 145 4.84 -11.16 0.45
CA ALA A 145 5.04 -11.65 -0.91
C ALA A 145 6.53 -11.87 -1.21
N SER A 146 7.38 -10.93 -0.76
CA SER A 146 8.84 -11.05 -0.89
C SER A 146 9.39 -12.24 -0.09
N ALA A 147 8.96 -12.41 1.16
CA ALA A 147 9.37 -13.50 2.02
C ALA A 147 8.89 -14.87 1.50
N GLN A 148 7.68 -14.95 0.95
CA GLN A 148 7.14 -16.15 0.31
C GLN A 148 7.96 -16.54 -0.92
N ARG A 149 8.36 -15.56 -1.75
CA ARG A 149 9.19 -15.81 -2.92
C ARG A 149 10.59 -16.29 -2.54
N GLN A 150 11.17 -15.77 -1.46
CA GLN A 150 12.42 -16.27 -0.89
C GLN A 150 12.29 -17.71 -0.37
N LEU A 151 11.22 -18.01 0.38
CA LEU A 151 10.93 -19.35 0.86
C LEU A 151 10.81 -20.36 -0.29
N GLN A 152 10.15 -19.97 -1.38
CA GLN A 152 10.03 -20.81 -2.58
C GLN A 152 11.39 -21.11 -3.20
N LYS A 153 12.30 -20.13 -3.30
CA LYS A 153 13.67 -20.36 -3.78
C LYS A 153 14.43 -21.37 -2.93
N PHE A 154 14.31 -21.29 -1.60
CA PHE A 154 14.94 -22.26 -0.70
C PHE A 154 14.33 -23.65 -0.85
N GLN A 155 13.00 -23.75 -1.04
CA GLN A 155 12.33 -25.03 -1.30
C GLN A 155 12.80 -25.67 -2.61
N GLU A 156 12.96 -24.89 -3.68
CA GLU A 156 13.48 -25.36 -4.96
C GLU A 156 14.92 -25.85 -4.82
N LYS A 157 15.81 -25.06 -4.20
CA LYS A 157 17.21 -25.43 -3.95
C LYS A 157 17.33 -26.72 -3.11
N TYR A 158 16.50 -26.88 -2.08
CA TYR A 158 16.48 -28.09 -1.27
C TYR A 158 16.03 -29.33 -2.07
N LYS A 159 14.99 -29.18 -2.91
CA LYS A 159 14.54 -30.27 -3.80
C LYS A 159 15.62 -30.68 -4.79
N GLU A 160 16.33 -29.72 -5.38
CA GLU A 160 17.44 -30.01 -6.30
C GLU A 160 18.56 -30.80 -5.64
N LEU A 161 18.95 -30.42 -4.41
CA LEU A 161 20.00 -31.13 -3.68
C LEU A 161 19.57 -32.56 -3.30
N ARG A 162 18.31 -32.74 -2.92
CA ARG A 162 17.75 -34.06 -2.65
C ARG A 162 17.75 -34.96 -3.90
N ASN A 163 17.33 -34.43 -5.04
CA ASN A 163 17.33 -35.19 -6.30
C ASN A 163 18.77 -35.53 -6.76
N LYS A 164 19.73 -34.63 -6.51
CA LYS A 164 21.16 -34.88 -6.78
C LYS A 164 21.77 -35.95 -5.88
N SER A 165 21.32 -36.10 -4.63
CA SER A 165 21.74 -37.20 -3.77
C SER A 165 21.13 -38.53 -4.20
N GLU A 166 19.86 -38.54 -4.63
CA GLU A 166 19.19 -39.77 -5.08
C GLU A 166 19.78 -40.29 -6.41
N ASN A 167 20.14 -39.41 -7.35
CA ASN A 167 20.76 -39.80 -8.64
C ASN A 167 22.25 -40.20 -8.55
N LYS A 168 22.91 -40.08 -7.40
CA LYS A 168 24.31 -40.50 -7.22
C LYS A 168 24.44 -41.93 -6.68
N GLU A 169 23.34 -42.55 -6.29
CA GLU A 169 23.29 -43.91 -5.73
C GLU A 169 22.88 -44.98 -6.76
N GLU A 170 22.57 -44.58 -8.01
CA GLU A 170 22.44 -45.47 -9.18
C GLU A 170 23.72 -45.51 -10.03
#